data_AF-A0AAU1RG06-F1
#
_entry.id   AF-A0AAU1RG06-F1
#
_cell.length_a   1.000
_cell.length_b   1.000
_cell.length_c   1.000
_cell.angle_alpha   90.00
_cell.angle_beta   90.00
_cell.angle_gamma   90.00
#
_symmetry.space_group_name_H-M   'P 1'
#
loop_
_entity.id
_entity.type
_entity.pdbx_description
1 polymer ?
#
loop_
_entity_poly.entity_id
_entity_poly.type
_entity_poly.pdbx_seq_one_letter_code
_entity_poly.pdbx_strand_id
1 'polypeptide(L)'
;MPGQRKRKQRRLREADRRSLPVGPGRWETLLSTEDHEEFRTFVHRMYAQGLATDPNLVRLDQFCGRLQHPTTYRVSVFVPAPA
;
A
#
# COMPACT_ATOMS: atom_id res chain seq x y z
N MET A 1 -30.83 6.16 12.30
CA MET A 1 -29.85 6.53 11.25
C MET A 1 -29.28 5.28 10.55
N PRO A 2 -29.94 4.78 9.49
CA PRO A 2 -29.46 3.64 8.71
C PRO A 2 -28.22 4.06 7.89
N GLY A 3 -27.02 3.80 8.42
CA GLY A 3 -25.75 4.16 7.77
C GLY A 3 -24.54 4.19 8.71
N GLN A 4 -24.78 4.48 10.00
CA GLN A 4 -23.74 4.50 11.04
C GLN A 4 -23.05 3.13 11.19
N ARG A 5 -23.83 2.03 11.16
CA ARG A 5 -23.32 0.67 11.34
C ARG A 5 -22.41 0.23 10.19
N LYS A 6 -22.80 0.52 8.93
CA LYS A 6 -21.95 0.27 7.75
C LYS A 6 -20.66 1.08 7.81
N ARG A 7 -20.74 2.36 8.21
CA ARG A 7 -19.56 3.23 8.37
C ARG A 7 -18.60 2.75 9.47
N LYS A 8 -19.12 2.24 10.61
CA LYS A 8 -18.29 1.66 11.68
C LYS A 8 -17.59 0.39 11.23
N GLN A 9 -18.29 -0.52 10.56
CA GLN A 9 -17.70 -1.76 10.04
C GLN A 9 -16.61 -1.48 8.99
N ARG A 10 -16.82 -0.50 8.10
CA ARG A 10 -15.79 -0.11 7.13
C ARG A 10 -14.52 0.39 7.81
N ARG A 11 -14.66 1.24 8.83
CA ARG A 11 -13.51 1.75 9.62
C ARG A 11 -12.76 0.65 10.36
N LEU A 12 -13.47 -0.35 10.91
CA LEU A 12 -12.83 -1.49 11.56
C LEU A 12 -12.05 -2.34 10.56
N ARG A 13 -12.60 -2.60 9.37
CA ARG A 13 -11.87 -3.31 8.29
C ARG A 13 -10.66 -2.52 7.77
N GLU A 14 -10.78 -1.20 7.66
CA GLU A 14 -9.67 -0.31 7.30
C GLU A 14 -8.58 -0.29 8.38
N ALA A 15 -8.96 -0.34 9.67
CA ALA A 15 -8.03 -0.39 10.79
C ALA A 15 -7.32 -1.75 10.89
N ASP A 16 -8.05 -2.84 10.67
CA ASP A 16 -7.52 -4.20 10.62
C ASP A 16 -6.49 -4.36 9.49
N ARG A 17 -6.80 -3.84 8.30
CA ARG A 17 -5.86 -3.72 7.17
C ARG A 17 -4.67 -2.80 7.41
N ARG A 18 -4.75 -1.92 8.41
CA ARG A 18 -3.66 -1.02 8.80
C ARG A 18 -2.83 -1.56 9.94
N SER A 19 -3.17 -2.73 10.48
CA SER A 19 -2.30 -3.38 11.46
C SER A 19 -0.97 -3.68 10.77
N LEU A 20 0.05 -2.93 11.18
CA LEU A 20 1.40 -3.04 10.64
C LEU A 20 1.95 -4.46 10.94
N PRO A 21 2.87 -4.98 10.11
CA PRO A 21 3.60 -6.18 10.47
C PRO A 21 4.30 -5.94 11.82
N VAL A 22 3.88 -6.69 12.83
CA VAL A 22 4.38 -6.56 14.21
C VAL A 22 5.75 -7.23 14.26
N GLY A 23 6.82 -6.50 13.89
CA GLY A 23 8.19 -7.02 13.99
C GLY A 23 9.25 -6.07 13.43
N PRO A 24 10.53 -6.29 13.78
CA PRO A 24 11.64 -5.56 13.19
C PRO A 24 11.75 -5.88 11.69
N GLY A 25 11.90 -4.86 10.86
CA GLY A 25 12.06 -4.98 9.42
C GLY A 25 12.12 -3.62 8.73
N ARG A 26 12.28 -3.62 7.42
CA ARG A 26 12.35 -2.40 6.60
C ARG A 26 11.40 -2.48 5.42
N TRP A 27 10.96 -1.32 4.94
CA TRP A 27 10.21 -1.22 3.71
C TRP A 27 11.17 -1.05 2.54
N GLU A 28 11.15 -1.97 1.58
CA GLU A 28 11.92 -1.87 0.34
C GLU A 28 11.04 -1.42 -0.81
N THR A 29 11.51 -0.45 -1.59
CA THR A 29 10.79 0.10 -2.73
C THR A 29 10.99 -0.78 -3.96
N LEU A 30 9.90 -1.24 -4.56
CA LEU A 30 9.91 -2.02 -5.80
C LEU A 30 9.71 -1.13 -7.05
N LEU A 31 8.90 -0.08 -6.92
CA LEU A 31 8.60 0.86 -7.99
C LEU A 31 8.46 2.27 -7.41
N SER A 32 9.02 3.26 -8.11
CA SER A 32 8.77 4.68 -7.89
C SER A 32 8.60 5.35 -9.25
N THR A 33 7.41 5.85 -9.56
CA THR A 33 7.08 6.43 -10.87
C THR A 33 6.17 7.65 -10.73
N GLU A 34 6.18 8.54 -11.72
CA GLU A 34 5.21 9.64 -11.83
C GLU A 34 4.01 9.26 -12.70
N ASP A 35 4.08 8.13 -13.40
CA ASP A 35 3.02 7.62 -14.26
C ASP A 35 2.03 6.75 -13.47
N HIS A 36 0.77 7.19 -13.45
CA HIS A 36 -0.31 6.48 -12.77
C HIS A 36 -0.66 5.14 -13.43
N GLU A 37 -0.59 5.05 -14.77
CA GLU A 37 -0.91 3.83 -15.50
C GLU A 37 0.17 2.77 -15.35
N GLU A 38 1.44 3.20 -15.31
CA GLU A 38 2.56 2.31 -14.98
C GLU A 38 2.40 1.75 -13.56
N PHE A 39 2.11 2.61 -12.59
CA PHE A 39 1.86 2.20 -11.21
C PHE A 39 0.72 1.19 -11.11
N ARG A 40 -0.42 1.46 -11.77
CA ARG A 40 -1.59 0.58 -11.76
C ARG A 40 -1.29 -0.76 -12.42
N THR A 41 -0.58 -0.75 -13.55
CA THR A 41 -0.16 -1.96 -14.26
C THR A 41 0.79 -2.81 -13.43
N PHE A 42 1.75 -2.18 -12.75
CA PHE A 42 2.70 -2.85 -11.88
C PHE A 42 1.99 -3.52 -10.70
N VAL A 43 1.11 -2.80 -10.00
CA VAL A 43 0.34 -3.35 -8.88
C VAL A 43 -0.49 -4.55 -9.32
N HIS A 44 -1.17 -4.46 -10.47
CA HIS A 44 -1.94 -5.57 -11.01
C HIS A 44 -1.08 -6.81 -11.30
N ARG A 45 0.08 -6.61 -11.96
CA ARG A 45 1.02 -7.71 -12.26
C ARG A 45 1.60 -8.32 -10.98
N MET A 46 1.96 -7.51 -10.00
CA MET A 46 2.50 -7.96 -8.72
C MET A 46 1.53 -8.89 -7.99
N TYR A 47 0.24 -8.53 -7.93
CA TYR A 47 -0.78 -9.42 -7.34
C TYR A 47 -1.03 -10.67 -8.19
N ALA A 48 -1.07 -10.54 -9.52
CA ALA A 48 -1.28 -11.67 -10.42
C ALA A 48 -0.13 -12.70 -10.35
N GLN A 49 1.10 -12.26 -10.11
CA GLN A 49 2.29 -13.09 -9.98
C GLN A 49 2.49 -13.66 -8.57
N GLY A 50 1.63 -13.31 -7.60
CA GLY A 50 1.76 -13.78 -6.23
C GLY A 50 2.92 -13.17 -5.43
N LEU A 51 3.61 -12.15 -5.98
CA LEU A 51 4.69 -11.41 -5.29
C LEU A 51 4.21 -10.73 -4.01
N ALA A 52 2.91 -10.46 -3.92
CA ALA A 52 2.25 -9.81 -2.80
C ALA A 52 1.05 -10.65 -2.35
N THR A 53 1.29 -11.72 -1.60
CA THR A 53 0.21 -12.59 -1.10
C THR A 53 -0.48 -11.97 0.12
N ASP A 54 0.25 -11.22 0.95
CA ASP A 54 -0.29 -10.53 2.12
C ASP A 54 -0.42 -9.01 1.86
N PRO A 55 -1.65 -8.46 1.81
CA PRO A 55 -1.88 -7.03 1.68
C PRO A 55 -1.23 -6.18 2.79
N ASN A 56 -0.98 -6.72 3.98
CA ASN A 56 -0.36 -5.99 5.08
C ASN A 56 1.16 -5.82 4.90
N LEU A 57 1.77 -6.64 4.03
CA LEU A 57 3.20 -6.54 3.68
C LEU A 57 3.44 -5.63 2.47
N VAL A 58 2.39 -5.01 1.92
CA VAL A 58 2.48 -4.11 0.76
C VAL A 58 2.01 -2.71 1.11
N ARG A 59 2.80 -1.72 0.72
CA ARG A 59 2.47 -0.31 0.88
C ARG A 59 2.42 0.38 -0.48
N LEU A 60 1.29 1.06 -0.71
CA LEU A 60 1.01 1.85 -1.90
C LEU A 60 0.94 3.32 -1.48
N ASP A 61 1.96 4.09 -1.83
CA ASP A 61 2.04 5.51 -1.50
C ASP A 61 1.76 6.39 -2.73
N GLN A 62 1.09 7.51 -2.49
CA GLN A 62 0.95 8.60 -3.45
C GLN A 62 1.52 9.86 -2.79
N PHE A 63 2.67 10.31 -3.28
CA PHE A 63 3.33 11.54 -2.85
C PHE A 63 2.82 12.67 -3.72
N CYS A 64 1.73 13.31 -3.29
CA CYS A 64 1.20 14.49 -3.96
C CYS A 64 2.13 15.67 -3.72
N GLY A 65 3.00 15.95 -4.67
CA GLY A 65 3.74 17.21 -4.69
C GLY A 65 2.78 18.40 -4.79
N ARG A 66 3.07 19.49 -4.06
CA ARG A 66 2.35 20.75 -4.26
C ARG A 66 2.94 21.44 -5.48
N LEU A 67 2.24 21.42 -6.63
CA LEU A 67 2.42 22.19 -7.88
C LEU A 67 3.83 22.30 -8.52
N GLN A 68 4.89 22.46 -7.73
CA GLN A 68 6.31 22.45 -8.13
C GLN A 68 6.92 21.05 -8.19
N HIS A 69 6.31 20.06 -7.52
CA HIS A 69 6.77 18.68 -7.55
C HIS A 69 5.70 17.80 -8.21
N PRO A 70 6.11 16.92 -9.15
CA PRO A 70 5.18 15.96 -9.73
C PRO A 70 4.64 15.02 -8.66
N THR A 71 3.47 14.43 -8.93
CA THR A 71 2.93 13.39 -8.05
C THR A 71 3.70 12.10 -8.31
N THR A 72 4.29 11.53 -7.26
CA THR A 72 5.03 10.27 -7.38
C THR A 72 4.25 9.15 -6.70
N TYR A 73 4.06 8.05 -7.42
CA TYR A 73 3.51 6.81 -6.91
C TYR A 73 4.65 5.86 -6.52
N ARG A 74 4.50 5.19 -5.37
CA ARG A 74 5.50 4.24 -4.89
C ARG A 74 4.86 2.96 -4.41
N VAL A 75 5.44 1.84 -4.80
CA VAL A 75 5.11 0.50 -4.28
C VAL A 75 6.28 0.03 -3.42
N SER A 76 6.00 -0.33 -2.18
CA SER A 76 6.99 -0.89 -1.26
C SER A 76 6.49 -2.19 -0.64
N VAL A 77 7.42 -3.10 -0.36
CA VAL A 77 7.15 -4.35 0.37
C VAL A 77 7.90 -4.37 1.69
N PHE A 78 7.29 -4.98 2.70
CA PHE A 78 7.94 -5.15 3.99
C PHE A 78 8.88 -6.35 3.95
N VAL A 79 10.15 -6.10 4.25
CA VAL A 79 11.19 -7.12 4.39
C VAL A 79 11.51 -7.27 5.88
N PRO A 80 11.17 -8.43 6.49
CA PRO A 80 11.50 -8.68 7.89
C PRO A 80 13.01 -8.71 8.08
N ALA A 81 13.49 -8.23 9.23
CA ALA A 81 14.91 -8.36 9.57
C ALA A 81 15.28 -9.84 9.73
N PRO A 82 16.47 -10.28 9.30
CA PRO A 82 16.96 -11.60 9.65
C PRO A 82 17.06 -11.72 11.17
N ALA A 83 16.66 -12.88 11.71
CA ALA A 83 16.69 -13.19 13.14
C ALA A 83 18.12 -13.32 13.67
#